data_AF-A0A8D2FGK6-F1
#
_entry.id   AF-A0A8D2FGK6-F1
#
_cell.length_a   1.000
_cell.length_b   1.000
_cell.length_c   1.000
_cell.angle_alpha   90.00
_cell.angle_beta   90.00
_cell.angle_gamma   90.00
#
_symmetry.space_group_name_H-M   'P 1'
#
loop_
_entity.id
_entity.type
_entity.pdbx_description
1 polymer ?
#
loop_
_entity_poly.entity_id
_entity_poly.type
_entity_poly.pdbx_seq_one_letter_code
_entity_poly.pdbx_strand_id
1 'polypeptide(L)'
;MNQQDLDPDSTTDVGDVTNTEEELIRECEEMWKDMEECQNKLSLTGTETLTDSNAQLSLLIMQVKCLTAELSQWQKKTPEIIPLTEDVLITLGKEEFQKLRQDLEMVLSTMESKNEKLKEDLEREQRWLDEQQQIMESLNVLHSELKNKVETFSESRVFNELKTKMLNVKEYKEKLLSTLGKFLEDHFPLPDRSVKKKKKNIQESTVQLITLHEMLEILINRLFDVPHDPYVKISDSFWPPYVELLLRNGIALRHPEDPTRIRLEAFHQ
;
A
#
# COMPACT_ATOMS: atom_id res chain seq x y z
N MET A 1 -131.05 7.90 53.47
CA MET A 1 -132.07 7.25 52.62
C MET A 1 -132.48 8.28 51.57
N ASN A 2 -132.44 7.90 50.29
CA ASN A 2 -132.18 8.73 49.10
C ASN A 2 -133.18 9.88 48.79
N GLN A 3 -132.63 10.99 48.29
CA GLN A 3 -133.24 12.16 47.63
C GLN A 3 -133.19 11.94 46.09
N GLN A 4 -134.31 12.05 45.38
CA GLN A 4 -134.86 13.23 44.63
C GLN A 4 -134.19 13.53 43.26
N ASP A 5 -134.81 13.01 42.19
CA ASP A 5 -135.56 13.68 41.10
C ASP A 5 -135.37 15.18 40.68
N LEU A 6 -135.44 15.36 39.34
CA LEU A 6 -135.84 16.52 38.47
C LEU A 6 -134.76 17.57 38.09
N ASP A 7 -134.62 18.15 36.89
CA ASP A 7 -135.30 18.14 35.56
C ASP A 7 -134.40 18.95 34.52
N PRO A 8 -134.78 19.11 33.22
CA PRO A 8 -133.89 19.48 32.09
C PRO A 8 -134.01 20.91 31.49
N ASP A 9 -133.07 21.20 30.56
CA ASP A 9 -133.21 21.79 29.20
C ASP A 9 -132.39 23.07 28.85
N SER A 10 -131.87 23.08 27.60
CA SER A 10 -131.56 24.22 26.70
C SER A 10 -130.14 24.28 26.03
N THR A 11 -130.10 23.89 24.73
CA THR A 11 -129.62 24.64 23.52
C THR A 11 -128.12 24.82 23.09
N THR A 12 -127.87 24.41 21.82
CA THR A 12 -126.99 24.93 20.70
C THR A 12 -125.45 24.82 20.73
N ASP A 13 -124.81 24.30 19.65
CA ASP A 13 -123.85 25.03 18.79
C ASP A 13 -123.42 24.22 17.52
N VAL A 14 -123.37 24.87 16.35
CA VAL A 14 -123.03 24.32 15.01
C VAL A 14 -121.68 24.90 14.51
N GLY A 15 -120.95 25.65 15.33
CA GLY A 15 -119.66 26.29 14.98
C GLY A 15 -118.39 25.44 15.10
N ASP A 16 -118.46 24.20 15.58
CA ASP A 16 -117.26 23.43 16.01
C ASP A 16 -116.63 22.53 14.93
N VAL A 17 -117.35 22.19 13.85
CA VAL A 17 -116.91 21.15 12.90
C VAL A 17 -115.85 21.64 11.89
N THR A 18 -115.95 22.87 11.39
CA THR A 18 -115.02 23.39 10.35
C THR A 18 -113.61 23.64 10.86
N ASN A 19 -113.44 23.89 12.17
CA ASN A 19 -112.13 24.16 12.75
C ASN A 19 -111.28 22.88 12.86
N THR A 20 -111.92 21.72 13.04
CA THR A 20 -111.22 20.44 13.22
C THR A 20 -110.59 19.88 11.94
N GLU A 21 -111.18 20.17 10.77
CA GLU A 21 -110.66 19.71 9.47
C GLU A 21 -109.40 20.49 9.04
N GLU A 22 -109.39 21.81 9.27
CA GLU A 22 -108.24 22.68 8.96
C GLU A 22 -107.02 22.36 9.85
N GLU A 23 -107.24 21.94 11.09
CA GLU A 23 -106.20 21.49 12.02
C GLU A 23 -105.48 20.23 11.50
N LEU A 24 -106.25 19.24 11.01
CA LEU A 24 -105.74 17.97 10.49
C LEU A 24 -104.89 18.13 9.22
N ILE A 25 -105.28 19.06 8.34
CA ILE A 25 -104.52 19.34 7.11
C ILE A 25 -103.16 19.95 7.46
N ARG A 26 -103.10 20.87 8.44
CA ARG A 26 -101.83 21.46 8.91
C ARG A 26 -100.87 20.38 9.44
N GLU A 27 -101.36 19.46 10.26
CA GLU A 27 -100.51 18.38 10.79
C GLU A 27 -99.97 17.48 9.67
N CYS A 28 -100.78 17.17 8.65
CA CYS A 28 -100.33 16.36 7.52
C CYS A 28 -99.26 17.07 6.67
N GLU A 29 -99.40 18.38 6.43
CA GLU A 29 -98.41 19.16 5.69
C GLU A 29 -97.08 19.29 6.44
N GLU A 30 -97.15 19.48 7.76
CA GLU A 30 -95.96 19.51 8.62
C GLU A 30 -95.21 18.18 8.58
N MET A 31 -95.93 17.06 8.73
CA MET A 31 -95.34 15.74 8.71
C MET A 31 -94.72 15.37 7.34
N TRP A 32 -95.30 15.85 6.24
CA TRP A 32 -94.74 15.66 4.90
C TRP A 32 -93.43 16.43 4.69
N LYS A 33 -93.37 17.67 5.21
CA LYS A 33 -92.19 18.52 5.13
C LYS A 33 -91.00 17.92 5.90
N ASP A 34 -91.25 17.34 7.07
CA ASP A 34 -90.22 16.66 7.85
C ASP A 34 -89.65 15.44 7.11
N MET A 35 -90.51 14.66 6.45
CA MET A 35 -90.08 13.49 5.67
C MET A 35 -89.22 13.89 4.46
N GLU A 36 -89.59 14.96 3.76
CA GLU A 36 -88.82 15.48 2.62
C GLU A 36 -87.43 15.99 3.05
N GLU A 37 -87.35 16.66 4.21
CA GLU A 37 -86.08 17.10 4.78
C GLU A 37 -85.16 15.91 5.13
N CYS A 38 -85.72 14.85 5.72
CA CYS A 38 -84.98 13.62 6.01
C CYS A 38 -84.43 12.95 4.75
N GLN A 39 -85.22 12.90 3.67
CA GLN A 39 -84.80 12.27 2.43
C GLN A 39 -83.68 13.06 1.72
N ASN A 40 -83.74 14.39 1.77
CA ASN A 40 -82.66 15.23 1.24
C ASN A 40 -81.36 15.03 2.01
N LYS A 41 -81.40 14.96 3.35
CA LYS A 41 -80.22 14.65 4.18
C LYS A 41 -79.61 13.28 3.85
N LEU A 42 -80.44 12.27 3.59
CA LEU A 42 -79.98 10.93 3.18
C LEU A 42 -79.29 10.94 1.81
N SER A 43 -79.83 11.69 0.83
CA SER A 43 -79.23 11.78 -0.51
C SER A 43 -77.85 12.44 -0.52
N LEU A 44 -77.62 13.42 0.34
CA LEU A 44 -76.34 14.13 0.47
C LEU A 44 -75.23 13.28 1.11
N THR A 45 -75.59 12.15 1.74
CA THR A 45 -74.65 11.30 2.50
C THR A 45 -74.31 9.99 1.78
N GLY A 46 -74.77 9.79 0.54
CA GLY A 46 -74.65 8.52 -0.19
C GLY A 46 -73.39 8.37 -1.05
N THR A 47 -72.37 7.71 -0.49
CA THR A 47 -71.28 6.95 -1.16
C THR A 47 -70.10 7.70 -1.82
N GLU A 48 -69.13 8.16 -1.01
CA GLU A 48 -67.72 8.29 -1.42
C GLU A 48 -66.88 7.22 -0.70
N THR A 49 -66.44 6.19 -1.42
CA THR A 49 -65.56 5.13 -0.90
C THR A 49 -64.13 5.65 -0.73
N LEU A 50 -63.63 5.71 0.52
CA LEU A 50 -62.28 6.16 0.86
C LEU A 50 -61.25 5.01 0.74
N THR A 51 -60.24 5.19 -0.12
CA THR A 51 -59.06 4.32 -0.24
C THR A 51 -58.14 4.46 0.98
N ASP A 52 -57.38 3.41 1.32
CA ASP A 52 -56.54 3.29 2.54
C ASP A 52 -55.54 4.46 2.75
N SER A 53 -55.08 5.09 1.67
CA SER A 53 -54.24 6.32 1.69
C SER A 53 -54.97 7.56 2.23
N ASN A 54 -56.28 7.68 2.02
CA ASN A 54 -57.07 8.82 2.53
C ASN A 54 -57.37 8.68 4.03
N ALA A 55 -57.43 7.45 4.54
CA ALA A 55 -57.57 7.19 5.98
C ALA A 55 -56.31 7.63 6.75
N GLN A 56 -55.11 7.32 6.23
CA GLN A 56 -53.85 7.78 6.80
C GLN A 56 -53.70 9.30 6.76
N LEU A 57 -54.06 9.93 5.64
CA LEU A 57 -54.05 11.40 5.52
C LEU A 57 -55.02 12.06 6.51
N SER A 58 -56.23 11.50 6.67
CA SER A 58 -57.22 11.99 7.63
C SER A 58 -56.74 11.86 9.07
N LEU A 59 -56.07 10.76 9.40
CA LEU A 59 -55.48 10.54 10.72
C LEU A 59 -54.36 11.52 11.03
N LEU A 60 -53.46 11.78 10.07
CA LEU A 60 -52.41 12.80 10.20
C LEU A 60 -52.99 14.21 10.37
N ILE A 61 -54.02 14.57 9.59
CA ILE A 61 -54.71 15.86 9.72
C ILE A 61 -55.37 15.99 11.11
N MET A 62 -55.99 14.92 11.60
CA MET A 62 -56.55 14.88 12.95
C MET A 62 -55.47 15.07 14.02
N GLN A 63 -54.35 14.35 13.93
CA GLN A 63 -53.23 14.49 14.85
C GLN A 63 -52.65 15.91 14.84
N VAL A 64 -52.45 16.50 13.65
CA VAL A 64 -51.99 17.89 13.53
C VAL A 64 -52.98 18.84 14.18
N LYS A 65 -54.28 18.67 13.99
CA LYS A 65 -55.31 19.50 14.63
C LYS A 65 -55.30 19.34 16.16
N CYS A 66 -55.20 18.12 16.67
CA CYS A 66 -55.10 17.85 18.10
C CYS A 66 -53.85 18.48 18.71
N LEU A 67 -52.68 18.27 18.11
CA LEU A 67 -51.42 18.87 18.56
C LEU A 67 -51.44 20.40 18.48
N THR A 68 -52.07 20.97 17.45
CA THR A 68 -52.23 22.43 17.32
C THR A 68 -53.14 22.97 18.42
N ALA A 69 -54.22 22.26 18.74
CA ALA A 69 -55.12 22.63 19.84
C ALA A 69 -54.40 22.54 21.19
N GLU A 70 -53.67 21.46 21.46
CA GLU A 70 -52.84 21.31 22.67
C GLU A 70 -51.80 22.41 22.79
N LEU A 71 -51.05 22.70 21.72
CA LEU A 71 -50.04 23.77 21.71
C LEU A 71 -50.69 25.12 22.01
N SER A 72 -51.85 25.41 21.40
CA SER A 72 -52.60 26.64 21.68
C SER A 72 -53.11 26.69 23.13
N GLN A 73 -53.43 25.55 23.73
CA GLN A 73 -53.82 25.43 25.13
C GLN A 73 -52.63 25.69 26.05
N TRP A 74 -51.47 25.10 25.75
CA TRP A 74 -50.23 25.31 26.50
C TRP A 74 -49.72 26.75 26.41
N GLN A 75 -49.84 27.41 25.26
CA GLN A 75 -49.48 28.83 25.10
C GLN A 75 -50.41 29.77 25.88
N LYS A 76 -51.70 29.43 26.01
CA LYS A 76 -52.67 30.22 26.79
C LYS A 76 -52.57 29.97 28.29
N LYS A 77 -52.02 28.83 28.70
CA LYS A 77 -51.80 28.51 30.11
C LYS A 77 -50.59 29.31 30.60
N THR A 78 -50.83 30.27 31.49
CA THR A 78 -49.73 30.91 32.22
C THR A 78 -48.99 29.83 33.01
N PRO A 79 -47.67 29.67 32.85
CA PRO A 79 -46.91 28.72 33.65
C PRO A 79 -47.16 28.99 35.14
N GLU A 80 -47.38 27.95 35.92
CA GLU A 80 -47.34 28.08 37.38
C GLU A 80 -45.90 28.43 37.75
N ILE A 81 -45.67 29.71 38.02
CA ILE A 81 -44.37 30.21 38.44
C ILE A 81 -44.17 29.73 39.87
N ILE A 82 -43.11 28.97 40.12
CA ILE A 82 -42.69 28.62 41.48
C ILE A 82 -42.56 29.95 42.24
N PRO A 83 -43.21 30.10 43.42
CA PRO A 83 -43.14 31.34 44.18
C PRO A 83 -41.69 31.70 44.44
N LEU A 84 -41.27 32.85 43.94
CA LEU A 84 -39.91 33.35 44.05
C LEU A 84 -39.66 33.86 45.48
N THR A 85 -39.60 32.93 46.41
CA THR A 85 -39.29 33.17 47.81
C THR A 85 -37.78 33.28 47.97
N GLU A 86 -37.32 34.17 48.86
CA GLU A 86 -35.90 34.41 49.15
C GLU A 86 -35.14 33.10 49.41
N ASP A 87 -35.75 32.17 50.15
CA ASP A 87 -35.17 30.86 50.47
C ASP A 87 -34.94 30.00 49.22
N VAL A 88 -35.87 30.02 48.24
CA VAL A 88 -35.75 29.27 46.98
C VAL A 88 -34.63 29.87 46.11
N LEU A 89 -34.50 31.19 46.05
CA LEU A 89 -33.41 31.87 45.35
C LEU A 89 -32.04 31.58 45.97
N ILE A 90 -31.94 31.62 47.30
CA ILE A 90 -30.70 31.35 48.02
C ILE A 90 -30.28 29.88 47.85
N THR A 91 -31.22 28.94 47.94
CA THR A 91 -30.93 27.51 47.77
C THR A 91 -30.50 27.19 46.34
N LEU A 92 -31.22 27.71 45.33
CA LEU A 92 -30.85 27.56 43.93
C LEU A 92 -29.48 28.18 43.65
N GLY A 93 -29.22 29.40 44.12
CA GLY A 93 -27.93 30.07 43.95
C GLY A 93 -26.79 29.25 44.56
N LYS A 94 -26.96 28.74 45.79
CA LYS A 94 -25.97 27.86 46.43
C LYS A 94 -25.71 26.59 45.62
N GLU A 95 -26.76 25.94 45.13
CA GLU A 95 -26.64 24.74 44.31
C GLU A 95 -25.86 24.99 43.02
N GLU A 96 -26.21 26.04 42.28
CA GLU A 96 -25.54 26.43 41.03
C GLU A 96 -24.06 26.79 41.28
N PHE A 97 -23.75 27.56 42.33
CA PHE A 97 -22.37 27.86 42.69
C PHE A 97 -21.57 26.62 43.09
N GLN A 98 -22.22 25.68 43.78
CA GLN A 98 -21.56 24.45 44.22
C GLN A 98 -21.27 23.52 43.03
N LYS A 99 -22.20 23.42 42.08
CA LYS A 99 -22.00 22.71 40.81
C LYS A 99 -20.89 23.35 39.98
N LEU A 100 -20.92 24.68 39.81
CA LEU A 100 -19.87 25.41 39.11
C LEU A 100 -18.50 25.19 39.75
N ARG A 101 -18.42 25.18 41.09
CA ARG A 101 -17.17 24.89 41.80
C ARG A 101 -16.64 23.49 41.50
N GLN A 102 -17.51 22.48 41.53
CA GLN A 102 -17.14 21.09 41.21
C GLN A 102 -16.65 20.96 39.76
N ASP A 103 -17.35 21.59 38.81
CA ASP A 103 -16.98 21.57 37.40
C ASP A 103 -15.61 22.24 37.18
N LEU A 104 -15.38 23.40 37.79
CA LEU A 104 -14.09 24.11 37.71
C LEU A 104 -12.95 23.29 38.34
N GLU A 105 -13.19 22.63 39.46
CA GLU A 105 -12.20 21.80 40.15
C GLU A 105 -11.82 20.55 39.32
N MET A 106 -12.79 19.94 38.64
CA MET A 106 -12.53 18.88 37.66
C MET A 106 -11.70 19.38 36.47
N VAL A 107 -12.04 20.54 35.92
CA VAL A 107 -11.30 21.13 34.80
C VAL A 107 -9.87 21.46 35.22
N LEU A 108 -9.67 22.08 36.39
CA LEU A 108 -8.36 22.38 36.93
C LEU A 108 -7.52 21.11 37.09
N SER A 109 -8.06 20.08 37.74
CA SER A 109 -7.38 18.79 37.94
C SER A 109 -6.98 18.16 36.61
N THR A 110 -7.86 18.22 35.60
CA THR A 110 -7.59 17.71 34.26
C THR A 110 -6.50 18.50 33.55
N MET A 111 -6.49 19.83 33.70
CA MET A 111 -5.48 20.69 33.11
C MET A 111 -4.12 20.50 33.78
N GLU A 112 -4.08 20.39 35.10
CA GLU A 112 -2.85 20.11 35.86
C GLU A 112 -2.26 18.77 35.46
N SER A 113 -3.07 17.71 35.37
CA SER A 113 -2.58 16.39 34.95
C SER A 113 -2.04 16.39 33.52
N LYS A 114 -2.70 17.13 32.61
CA LYS A 114 -2.22 17.30 31.22
C LYS A 114 -0.91 18.08 31.17
N ASN A 115 -0.78 19.11 31.99
CA ASN A 115 0.42 19.93 32.03
C ASN A 115 1.62 19.14 32.57
N GLU A 116 1.43 18.34 33.61
CA GLU A 116 2.50 17.47 34.14
C GLU A 116 2.93 16.44 33.09
N LYS A 117 1.97 15.80 32.41
CA LYS A 117 2.27 14.88 31.31
C LYS A 117 3.06 15.54 30.18
N LEU A 118 2.67 16.75 29.77
CA LEU A 118 3.39 17.50 28.72
C LEU A 118 4.82 17.82 29.14
N LYS A 119 5.05 18.11 30.42
CA LYS A 119 6.38 18.36 30.95
C LYS A 119 7.23 17.09 30.93
N GLU A 120 6.68 15.95 31.34
CA GLU A 120 7.36 14.64 31.24
C GLU A 120 7.70 14.28 29.80
N ASP A 121 6.76 14.50 28.87
CA ASP A 121 6.96 14.25 27.44
C ASP A 121 8.04 15.17 26.87
N LEU A 122 8.06 16.45 27.25
CA LEU A 122 9.11 17.41 26.85
C LEU A 122 10.50 16.96 27.34
N GLU A 123 10.62 16.53 28.59
CA GLU A 123 11.89 16.02 29.14
C GLU A 123 12.34 14.72 28.45
N ARG A 124 11.40 13.88 28.00
CA ARG A 124 11.71 12.69 27.20
C ARG A 124 12.23 13.06 25.81
N GLU A 125 11.54 13.97 25.12
CA GLU A 125 11.94 14.43 23.77
C GLU A 125 13.29 15.14 23.79
N GLN A 126 13.55 15.95 24.83
CA GLN A 126 14.86 16.61 24.97
C GLN A 126 16.00 15.60 25.13
N ARG A 127 15.81 14.57 25.95
CA ARG A 127 16.80 13.49 26.09
C ARG A 127 17.02 12.74 24.78
N TRP A 128 15.95 12.45 24.05
CA TRP A 128 16.05 11.80 22.75
C TRP A 128 16.84 12.65 21.74
N LEU A 129 16.62 13.97 21.73
CA LEU A 129 17.38 14.89 20.89
C LEU A 129 18.87 14.87 21.24
N ASP A 130 19.22 14.89 22.53
CA ASP A 130 20.60 14.85 23.00
C ASP A 130 21.29 13.53 22.58
N GLU A 131 20.57 12.39 22.65
CA GLU A 131 21.05 11.10 22.17
C GLU A 131 21.30 11.10 20.65
N GLN A 132 20.36 11.66 19.86
CA GLN A 132 20.54 11.78 18.40
C GLN A 132 21.75 12.64 18.04
N GLN A 133 21.96 13.73 18.76
CA GLN A 133 23.11 14.62 18.57
C GLN A 133 24.43 13.88 18.84
N GLN A 134 24.52 13.10 19.93
CA GLN A 134 25.70 12.28 20.24
C GLN A 134 25.99 11.22 19.18
N ILE A 135 24.95 10.56 18.65
CA ILE A 135 25.10 9.60 17.56
C ILE A 135 25.65 10.29 16.31
N MET A 136 25.12 11.47 15.96
CA MET A 136 25.58 12.23 14.81
C MET A 136 27.04 12.68 14.95
N GLU A 137 27.42 13.16 16.13
CA GLU A 137 28.82 13.52 16.44
C GLU A 137 29.75 12.32 16.31
N SER A 138 29.37 11.18 16.89
CA SER A 138 30.14 9.93 16.80
C SER A 138 30.29 9.45 15.34
N LEU A 139 29.21 9.54 14.56
CA LEU A 139 29.22 9.18 13.15
C LEU A 139 30.10 10.12 12.31
N ASN A 140 30.08 11.42 12.59
CA ASN A 140 30.94 12.39 11.93
C ASN A 140 32.41 12.13 12.22
N VAL A 141 32.77 11.77 13.46
CA VAL A 141 34.13 11.37 13.82
C VAL A 141 34.54 10.15 12.99
N LEU A 142 33.74 9.07 13.00
CA LEU A 142 34.02 7.86 12.22
C LEU A 142 34.15 8.15 10.72
N HIS A 143 33.27 8.97 10.17
CA HIS A 143 33.33 9.38 8.77
C HIS A 143 34.64 10.11 8.46
N SER A 144 35.04 11.06 9.31
CA SER A 144 36.30 11.81 9.13
C SER A 144 37.53 10.89 9.19
N GLU A 145 37.55 9.92 10.11
CA GLU A 145 38.61 8.92 10.21
C GLU A 145 38.68 8.04 8.95
N LEU A 146 37.52 7.58 8.46
CA LEU A 146 37.45 6.74 7.28
C LEU A 146 37.87 7.51 6.03
N LYS A 147 37.45 8.77 5.90
CA LYS A 147 37.87 9.67 4.81
C LYS A 147 39.38 9.87 4.81
N ASN A 148 39.99 10.11 5.97
CA ASN A 148 41.45 10.22 6.09
C ASN A 148 42.16 8.91 5.70
N LYS A 149 41.58 7.75 6.05
CA LYS A 149 42.11 6.44 5.62
C LYS A 149 42.00 6.25 4.11
N VAL A 150 40.91 6.67 3.47
CA VAL A 150 40.75 6.61 2.01
C VAL A 150 41.69 7.59 1.31
N GLU A 151 41.86 8.81 1.83
CA GLU A 151 42.80 9.78 1.28
C GLU A 151 44.26 9.31 1.41
N THR A 152 44.59 8.57 2.47
CA THR A 152 45.93 7.96 2.64
C THR A 152 46.13 6.69 1.80
N PHE A 153 45.08 5.88 1.61
CA PHE A 153 45.02 4.80 0.62
C PHE A 153 44.70 5.37 -0.77
N SER A 154 45.67 6.06 -1.40
CA SER A 154 45.45 6.47 -2.78
C SER A 154 45.31 5.24 -3.68
N GLU A 155 44.14 5.06 -4.27
CA GLU A 155 43.88 4.03 -5.30
C GLU A 155 44.94 4.07 -6.40
N SER A 156 45.41 5.29 -6.70
CA SER A 156 46.55 5.55 -7.58
C SER A 156 47.83 4.82 -7.14
N ARG A 157 48.18 4.78 -5.85
CA ARG A 157 49.36 4.06 -5.36
C ARG A 157 49.23 2.55 -5.53
N VAL A 158 48.09 1.98 -5.18
CA VAL A 158 47.83 0.53 -5.35
C VAL A 158 47.84 0.15 -6.83
N PHE A 159 47.19 0.95 -7.67
CA PHE A 159 47.17 0.75 -9.12
C PHE A 159 48.57 0.84 -9.74
N ASN A 160 49.37 1.84 -9.34
CA ASN A 160 50.74 2.00 -9.82
C ASN A 160 51.66 0.87 -9.33
N GLU A 161 51.50 0.38 -8.10
CA GLU A 161 52.23 -0.78 -7.61
C GLU A 161 51.88 -2.04 -8.42
N LEU A 162 50.59 -2.28 -8.66
CA LEU A 162 50.13 -3.42 -9.46
C LEU A 162 50.65 -3.33 -10.91
N LYS A 163 50.59 -2.14 -11.50
CA LYS A 163 51.14 -1.88 -12.84
C LYS A 163 52.64 -2.18 -12.90
N THR A 164 53.38 -1.79 -11.88
CA THR A 164 54.83 -2.07 -11.78
C THR A 164 55.09 -3.57 -11.64
N LYS A 165 54.35 -4.28 -10.78
CA LYS A 165 54.45 -5.74 -10.64
C LYS A 165 54.15 -6.46 -11.96
N MET A 166 53.12 -6.01 -12.68
CA MET A 166 52.76 -6.57 -13.99
C MET A 166 53.88 -6.37 -15.03
N LEU A 167 54.50 -5.18 -15.07
CA LEU A 167 55.64 -4.91 -15.95
C LEU A 167 56.84 -5.81 -15.61
N ASN A 168 57.16 -5.96 -14.33
CA ASN A 168 58.26 -6.83 -13.88
C ASN A 168 58.04 -8.30 -14.28
N VAL A 169 56.80 -8.81 -14.14
CA VAL A 169 56.45 -10.18 -14.57
C VAL A 169 56.60 -10.33 -16.08
N LYS A 170 56.18 -9.32 -16.86
CA LYS A 170 56.33 -9.32 -18.32
C LYS A 170 57.80 -9.35 -18.74
N GLU A 171 58.64 -8.52 -18.13
CA GLU A 171 60.08 -8.47 -18.41
C GLU A 171 60.77 -9.78 -18.02
N TYR A 172 60.39 -10.37 -16.87
CA TYR A 172 60.90 -11.67 -16.45
C TYR A 172 60.53 -12.78 -17.44
N LYS A 173 59.27 -12.83 -17.90
CA LYS A 173 58.82 -13.78 -18.94
C LYS A 173 59.66 -13.65 -20.21
N GLU A 174 59.87 -12.43 -20.70
CA GLU A 174 60.62 -12.17 -21.93
C GLU A 174 62.09 -12.58 -21.79
N LYS A 175 62.74 -12.26 -20.67
CA LYS A 175 64.11 -12.70 -20.37
C LYS A 175 64.21 -14.22 -20.30
N LEU A 176 63.25 -14.88 -19.64
CA LEU A 176 63.23 -16.33 -19.50
C LEU A 176 63.08 -17.02 -20.86
N LEU A 177 62.13 -16.57 -21.69
CA LEU A 177 61.92 -17.11 -23.05
C LEU A 177 63.14 -16.86 -23.94
N SER A 178 63.78 -15.70 -23.84
CA SER A 178 64.99 -15.38 -24.60
C SER A 178 66.17 -16.27 -24.21
N THR A 179 66.38 -16.53 -22.92
CA THR A 179 67.45 -17.44 -22.44
C THR A 179 67.17 -18.88 -22.85
N LEU A 180 65.91 -19.33 -22.75
CA LEU A 180 65.50 -20.65 -23.21
C LEU A 180 65.71 -20.80 -24.73
N GLY A 181 65.35 -19.80 -25.52
CA GLY A 181 65.56 -19.80 -26.97
C GLY A 181 67.03 -19.98 -27.33
N LYS A 182 67.92 -19.17 -26.74
CA LYS A 182 69.38 -19.30 -26.92
C LYS A 182 69.89 -20.69 -26.56
N PHE A 183 69.47 -21.22 -25.40
CA PHE A 183 69.85 -22.56 -24.97
C PHE A 183 69.41 -23.64 -25.97
N LEU A 184 68.19 -23.55 -26.50
CA LEU A 184 67.66 -24.51 -27.45
C LEU A 184 68.36 -24.41 -28.82
N GLU A 185 68.73 -23.21 -29.27
CA GLU A 185 69.51 -23.03 -30.50
C GLU A 185 70.90 -23.68 -30.42
N ASP A 186 71.58 -23.55 -29.27
CA ASP A 186 72.92 -24.10 -29.06
C ASP A 186 72.93 -25.64 -28.95
N HIS A 187 71.89 -26.23 -28.36
CA HIS A 187 71.84 -27.67 -28.05
C HIS A 187 70.96 -28.50 -28.99
N PHE A 188 69.99 -27.89 -29.69
CA PHE A 188 69.06 -28.56 -30.60
C PHE A 188 69.00 -27.84 -31.97
N PRO A 189 70.11 -27.81 -32.73
CA PRO A 189 70.11 -27.25 -34.09
C PRO A 189 69.40 -28.17 -35.08
N LEU A 190 68.77 -27.57 -36.10
CA LEU A 190 68.17 -28.33 -37.20
C LEU A 190 69.24 -29.09 -38.02
N PRO A 191 68.94 -30.28 -38.56
CA PRO A 191 69.91 -31.15 -39.24
C PRO A 191 70.64 -30.54 -40.45
N ASP A 192 70.13 -29.46 -41.02
CA ASP A 192 70.66 -28.92 -42.28
C ASP A 192 71.75 -27.86 -42.09
N ARG A 193 72.06 -27.47 -40.85
CA ARG A 193 73.07 -26.42 -40.61
C ARG A 193 74.52 -26.92 -40.64
N SER A 194 74.77 -28.24 -40.64
CA SER A 194 76.13 -28.73 -40.37
C SER A 194 76.55 -30.10 -40.93
N VAL A 195 76.18 -30.53 -42.15
CA VAL A 195 76.94 -31.63 -42.81
C VAL A 195 76.98 -31.56 -44.34
N LYS A 196 78.19 -31.45 -44.90
CA LYS A 196 78.48 -31.65 -46.33
C LYS A 196 78.39 -33.15 -46.72
N LYS A 197 77.58 -33.51 -47.72
CA LYS A 197 77.96 -34.17 -49.01
C LYS A 197 76.86 -35.07 -49.65
N LYS A 198 76.73 -34.89 -50.97
CA LYS A 198 76.33 -35.82 -52.07
C LYS A 198 74.83 -35.99 -52.44
N LYS A 199 74.51 -35.39 -53.60
CA LYS A 199 73.41 -35.62 -54.57
C LYS A 199 72.58 -36.91 -54.38
N LYS A 200 71.25 -36.73 -54.30
CA LYS A 200 70.29 -37.34 -55.25
C LYS A 200 69.00 -36.50 -55.32
N ASN A 201 68.48 -36.43 -56.53
CA ASN A 201 67.39 -35.61 -57.02
C ASN A 201 66.04 -36.19 -56.57
N ILE A 202 65.31 -35.53 -55.67
CA ILE A 202 63.86 -35.71 -55.48
C ILE A 202 63.27 -34.33 -55.16
N GLN A 203 62.22 -34.01 -55.90
CA GLN A 203 61.35 -32.86 -55.76
C GLN A 203 60.65 -32.90 -54.39
N GLU A 204 61.20 -32.19 -53.41
CA GLU A 204 60.54 -32.01 -52.12
C GLU A 204 60.31 -30.52 -51.92
N SER A 205 59.04 -30.14 -51.78
CA SER A 205 58.62 -28.83 -51.32
C SER A 205 59.48 -28.44 -50.13
N THR A 206 60.31 -27.40 -50.29
CA THR A 206 61.16 -26.88 -49.23
C THR A 206 60.27 -26.20 -48.19
N VAL A 207 59.57 -27.00 -47.38
CA VAL A 207 58.85 -26.50 -46.21
C VAL A 207 59.92 -26.11 -45.20
N GLN A 208 60.00 -24.82 -44.90
CA GLN A 208 60.94 -24.30 -43.93
C GLN A 208 60.59 -24.88 -42.56
N LEU A 209 61.44 -25.77 -42.04
CA LEU A 209 61.27 -26.36 -40.72
C LEU A 209 61.51 -25.32 -39.64
N ILE A 210 60.64 -25.28 -38.64
CA ILE A 210 60.79 -24.41 -37.49
C ILE A 210 61.67 -25.07 -36.42
N THR A 211 62.38 -24.24 -35.66
CA THR A 211 63.22 -24.65 -34.55
C THR A 211 62.38 -25.12 -33.35
N LEU A 212 63.01 -25.88 -32.44
CA LEU A 212 62.36 -26.33 -31.20
C LEU A 212 61.88 -25.14 -30.34
N HIS A 213 62.62 -24.03 -30.37
CA HIS A 213 62.26 -22.79 -29.70
C HIS A 213 60.94 -22.22 -30.22
N GLU A 214 60.80 -22.06 -31.53
CA GLU A 214 59.59 -21.55 -32.18
C GLU A 214 58.39 -22.48 -31.93
N MET A 215 58.60 -23.80 -31.95
CA MET A 215 57.55 -24.77 -31.61
C MET A 215 57.03 -24.58 -30.18
N LEU A 216 57.93 -24.43 -29.20
CA LEU A 216 57.55 -24.20 -27.81
C LEU A 216 56.90 -22.84 -27.61
N GLU A 217 57.38 -21.80 -28.29
CA GLU A 217 56.78 -20.46 -28.24
C GLU A 217 55.34 -20.46 -28.76
N ILE A 218 55.06 -21.15 -29.87
CA ILE A 218 53.70 -21.32 -30.41
C ILE A 218 52.79 -22.03 -29.38
N LEU A 219 53.28 -23.09 -28.75
CA LEU A 219 52.52 -23.84 -27.74
C LEU A 219 52.25 -23.01 -26.49
N ILE A 220 53.25 -22.26 -26.02
CA ILE A 220 53.13 -21.37 -24.85
C ILE A 220 52.15 -20.23 -25.15
N ASN A 221 52.31 -19.54 -26.28
CA ASN A 221 51.41 -18.45 -26.65
C ASN A 221 49.98 -18.95 -26.82
N ARG A 222 49.76 -20.13 -27.45
CA ARG A 222 48.42 -20.72 -27.56
C ARG A 222 47.78 -20.99 -26.19
N LEU A 223 48.56 -21.49 -25.23
CA LEU A 223 48.08 -21.74 -23.87
C LEU A 223 47.64 -20.46 -23.15
N PHE A 224 48.37 -19.36 -23.33
CA PHE A 224 48.06 -18.08 -22.68
C PHE A 224 46.99 -17.25 -23.41
N ASP A 225 46.95 -17.28 -24.74
CA ASP A 225 46.03 -16.49 -25.54
C ASP A 225 44.64 -17.14 -25.64
N VAL A 226 44.58 -18.48 -25.68
CA VAL A 226 43.34 -19.24 -25.80
C VAL A 226 43.34 -20.40 -24.79
N PRO A 227 43.19 -20.13 -23.48
CA PRO A 227 43.27 -21.16 -22.44
C PRO A 227 42.17 -22.23 -22.57
N HIS A 228 41.05 -21.91 -23.22
CA HIS A 228 39.94 -22.82 -23.48
C HIS A 228 40.19 -23.80 -24.64
N ASP A 229 41.15 -23.51 -25.53
CA ASP A 229 41.55 -24.38 -26.65
C ASP A 229 43.09 -24.33 -26.86
N PRO A 230 43.86 -24.97 -25.96
CA PRO A 230 45.32 -24.90 -25.95
C PRO A 230 45.99 -25.81 -27.01
N TYR A 231 45.20 -26.44 -27.89
CA TYR A 231 45.70 -27.41 -28.86
C TYR A 231 46.11 -26.76 -30.18
N VAL A 232 47.33 -27.04 -30.61
CA VAL A 232 47.93 -26.62 -31.88
C VAL A 232 47.98 -27.80 -32.83
N LYS A 233 47.64 -27.58 -34.11
CA LYS A 233 47.73 -28.60 -35.16
C LYS A 233 49.19 -28.74 -35.61
N ILE A 234 49.69 -29.98 -35.68
CA ILE A 234 50.99 -30.31 -36.25
C ILE A 234 50.91 -30.03 -37.75
N SER A 235 51.63 -29.00 -38.21
CA SER A 235 51.77 -28.68 -39.63
C SER A 235 53.05 -29.29 -40.21
N ASP A 236 53.18 -29.27 -41.54
CA ASP A 236 54.36 -29.80 -42.26
C ASP A 236 55.67 -29.08 -41.91
N SER A 237 55.60 -27.93 -41.23
CA SER A 237 56.77 -27.18 -40.71
C SER A 237 57.33 -27.75 -39.41
N PHE A 238 56.57 -28.58 -38.69
CA PHE A 238 56.99 -29.16 -37.40
C PHE A 238 57.95 -30.32 -37.67
N TRP A 239 59.18 -30.23 -37.17
CA TRP A 239 60.13 -31.31 -37.37
C TRP A 239 59.74 -32.54 -36.51
N PRO A 240 59.45 -33.72 -37.11
CA PRO A 240 58.90 -34.85 -36.37
C PRO A 240 59.73 -35.33 -35.16
N PRO A 241 61.09 -35.33 -35.20
CA PRO A 241 61.91 -35.66 -34.04
C PRO A 241 61.72 -34.73 -32.84
N TYR A 242 61.46 -33.44 -33.07
CA TYR A 242 61.17 -32.48 -32.00
C TYR A 242 59.77 -32.65 -31.43
N VAL A 243 58.80 -32.96 -32.28
CA VAL A 243 57.45 -33.33 -31.81
C VAL A 243 57.54 -34.57 -30.91
N GLU A 244 58.26 -35.60 -31.34
CA GLU A 244 58.41 -36.84 -30.57
C GLU A 244 59.20 -36.61 -29.27
N LEU A 245 60.23 -35.76 -29.30
CA LEU A 245 60.97 -35.37 -28.09
C LEU A 245 60.05 -34.71 -27.06
N LEU A 246 59.20 -33.77 -27.49
CA LEU A 246 58.26 -33.10 -26.59
C LEU A 246 57.24 -34.08 -26.00
N LEU A 247 56.73 -35.01 -26.81
CA LEU A 247 55.76 -36.01 -26.36
C LEU A 247 56.38 -37.04 -25.41
N ARG A 248 57.56 -37.57 -25.75
CA ARG A 248 58.23 -38.62 -24.95
C ARG A 248 58.68 -38.11 -23.58
N ASN A 249 59.03 -36.84 -23.48
CA ASN A 249 59.43 -36.21 -22.22
C ASN A 249 58.25 -35.62 -21.43
N GLY A 250 57.00 -35.82 -21.86
CA GLY A 250 55.82 -35.28 -21.17
C GLY A 250 55.78 -33.75 -21.14
N ILE A 251 56.38 -33.09 -22.15
CA ILE A 251 56.32 -31.63 -22.28
C ILE A 251 55.07 -31.23 -23.05
N ALA A 252 54.66 -32.06 -24.01
CA ALA A 252 53.43 -31.90 -24.77
C ALA A 252 52.58 -33.17 -24.71
N LEU A 253 51.26 -33.00 -24.87
CA LEU A 253 50.27 -34.07 -24.90
C LEU A 253 49.49 -34.03 -26.22
N ARG A 254 49.19 -35.19 -26.80
CA ARG A 254 48.30 -35.30 -27.97
C ARG A 254 46.84 -35.12 -27.56
N HIS A 255 46.02 -34.62 -28.47
CA HIS A 255 44.57 -34.59 -28.28
C HIS A 255 44.01 -36.01 -28.24
N PRO A 256 43.09 -36.32 -27.31
CA PRO A 256 42.55 -37.69 -27.16
C PRO A 256 41.80 -38.18 -28.39
N GLU A 257 41.17 -37.28 -29.14
CA GLU A 257 40.35 -37.61 -30.32
C GLU A 257 41.03 -37.27 -31.66
N ASP A 258 42.08 -36.44 -31.66
CA ASP A 258 42.75 -35.97 -32.88
C ASP A 258 44.28 -36.06 -32.74
N PRO A 259 44.90 -37.13 -33.23
CA PRO A 259 46.35 -37.33 -33.13
C PRO A 259 47.19 -36.24 -33.82
N THR A 260 46.58 -35.42 -34.68
CA THR A 260 47.25 -34.32 -35.39
C THR A 260 47.37 -33.06 -34.55
N ARG A 261 46.81 -33.04 -33.33
CA ARG A 261 46.84 -31.88 -32.43
C ARG A 261 47.64 -32.17 -31.16
N ILE A 262 48.45 -31.21 -30.73
CA ILE A 262 49.25 -31.27 -29.51
C ILE A 262 49.05 -30.01 -28.67
N ARG A 263 49.14 -30.13 -27.34
CA ARG A 263 49.14 -28.99 -26.41
C ARG A 263 50.29 -29.13 -25.41
N LEU A 264 50.68 -28.03 -24.79
CA LEU A 264 51.62 -28.05 -23.68
C LEU A 264 50.98 -28.73 -22.45
N GLU A 265 51.79 -29.48 -21.70
CA GLU A 265 51.38 -30.02 -20.40
C GLU A 265 51.23 -28.90 -19.36
N ALA A 266 50.31 -29.06 -18.43
CA ALA A 266 50.09 -28.08 -17.37
C ALA A 266 51.07 -28.34 -16.22
N PHE A 267 52.10 -27.50 -16.10
CA PHE A 267 53.13 -27.62 -15.07
C PHE A 267 52.76 -27.00 -13.71
N HIS A 268 51.54 -26.50 -13.56
CA HIS A 268 51.04 -25.84 -12.36
C HIS A 268 50.23 -26.85 -11.55
N GLN A 269 50.88 -27.49 -10.58
CA GLN A 269 50.24 -28.25 -9.52
C GLN A 269 50.81 -27.82 -8.17
#